data_AF-A0A965US29-F1
#
_entry.id   AF-A0A965US29-F1
#
_cell.length_a   1.000
_cell.length_b   1.000
_cell.length_c   1.000
_cell.angle_alpha   90.00
_cell.angle_beta   90.00
_cell.angle_gamma   90.00
#
_symmetry.space_group_name_H-M   'P 1'
#
loop_
_entity.id
_entity.type
_entity.pdbx_description
1 polymer ?
#
loop_
_entity_poly.entity_id
_entity_poly.type
_entity_poly.pdbx_seq_one_letter_code
_entity_poly.pdbx_strand_id
1 'polypeptide(L)'
;MTFPVTVNAVINFSTGPGFAQAMILGTGQLGTNVLADAASVIVDVSDVVVSIQTQRGRNLIADQFQAGTLTLVIADQNGDFNPMNSAGPYYNLLSPMRKVSITATYGATTYPIFAGYITGYSTSIPNNVDGADLAFTTITAVDAFRLANLANITTVTGAIAGDKSGTRINQILDQIAWPTSMRDVSLATTETTMQADPGVARTALNAMLVVGASEYGAVYVDATGSFVFKSRSECATSVSGTVTTFADNGTGIDYYNAKWILNDALVYNQADITATGLATQSATNTASIAQYFAHTYTQTDLLMQTTTDALNLARAYVASRAQTSIRCDQLTLNLYTENYTTGITAALAMDFFDPVSIQTTQPGNTSITKQEQIFGVAHHITPGSWTVDFTTMEALIDSFILDSALYGILDTSVLSY
;
A
#
# COMPACT_ATOMS: atom_id res chain seq x y z
N MET A 1 10.62 5.20 -31.59
CA MET A 1 11.42 4.44 -30.61
C MET A 1 10.46 3.57 -29.83
N THR A 2 10.75 2.29 -29.66
CA THR A 2 9.96 1.39 -28.80
C THR A 2 10.20 1.77 -27.35
N PHE A 3 9.11 1.91 -26.59
CA PHE A 3 9.18 2.16 -25.15
C PHE A 3 9.88 0.97 -24.44
N PRO A 4 10.84 1.21 -23.53
CA PRO A 4 11.75 0.16 -23.07
C PRO A 4 11.18 -0.74 -21.96
N VAL A 5 10.02 -0.41 -21.39
CA VAL A 5 9.35 -1.23 -20.37
C VAL A 5 8.20 -1.99 -21.01
N THR A 6 8.16 -3.29 -20.79
CA THR A 6 7.07 -4.17 -21.25
C THR A 6 6.11 -4.43 -20.09
N VAL A 7 4.83 -4.18 -20.27
CA VAL A 7 3.80 -4.47 -19.26
C VAL A 7 3.23 -5.85 -19.51
N ASN A 8 3.01 -6.61 -18.44
CA ASN A 8 2.28 -7.85 -18.49
C ASN A 8 1.01 -7.77 -17.63
N ALA A 9 -0.14 -8.11 -18.22
CA ALA A 9 -1.42 -8.20 -17.54
C ALA A 9 -1.92 -9.63 -17.63
N VAL A 10 -2.05 -10.29 -16.48
CA VAL A 10 -2.42 -11.71 -16.41
C VAL A 10 -3.68 -11.88 -15.57
N ILE A 11 -4.63 -12.64 -16.09
CA ILE A 11 -5.86 -13.03 -15.41
C ILE A 11 -5.78 -14.51 -15.06
N ASN A 12 -6.03 -14.84 -13.80
CA ASN A 12 -6.09 -16.20 -13.32
C ASN A 12 -7.53 -16.52 -12.89
N PHE A 13 -8.18 -17.39 -13.66
CA PHE A 13 -9.56 -17.79 -13.44
C PHE A 13 -9.71 -18.88 -12.35
N SER A 14 -8.64 -19.33 -11.70
CA SER A 14 -8.75 -20.23 -10.54
C SER A 14 -9.42 -19.56 -9.35
N THR A 15 -10.00 -20.37 -8.47
CA THR A 15 -10.62 -19.93 -7.21
C THR A 15 -9.59 -19.78 -6.08
N GLY A 16 -10.03 -19.23 -4.94
CA GLY A 16 -9.25 -19.16 -3.71
C GLY A 16 -8.34 -17.93 -3.56
N PRO A 17 -7.81 -17.70 -2.35
CA PRO A 17 -7.08 -16.48 -1.96
C PRO A 17 -5.58 -16.49 -2.33
N GLY A 18 -5.08 -17.57 -2.91
CA GLY A 18 -3.67 -17.67 -3.32
C GLY A 18 -3.46 -17.19 -4.76
N PHE A 19 -2.41 -16.39 -5.01
CA PHE A 19 -1.87 -16.23 -6.38
C PHE A 19 -0.98 -17.41 -6.79
N ALA A 20 -0.61 -18.27 -5.84
CA ALA A 20 0.18 -19.46 -6.08
C ALA A 20 -0.49 -20.36 -7.14
N GLN A 21 0.30 -20.80 -8.12
CA GLN A 21 -0.16 -21.68 -9.18
C GLN A 21 -0.43 -23.08 -8.61
N ALA A 22 -1.50 -23.72 -9.10
CA ALA A 22 -1.81 -25.10 -8.75
C ALA A 22 -0.64 -26.04 -9.05
N MET A 23 -0.38 -27.00 -8.16
CA MET A 23 0.61 -28.04 -8.36
C MET A 23 0.16 -28.97 -9.48
N ILE A 24 0.94 -28.99 -10.56
CA ILE A 24 0.77 -29.92 -11.67
C ILE A 24 1.79 -31.05 -11.49
N LEU A 25 1.34 -32.30 -11.43
CA LEU A 25 2.24 -33.44 -11.32
C LEU A 25 3.18 -33.50 -12.53
N GLY A 26 4.48 -33.58 -12.28
CA GLY A 26 5.53 -33.66 -13.32
C GLY A 26 6.14 -32.31 -13.72
N THR A 27 5.54 -31.17 -13.38
CA THR A 27 6.08 -29.83 -13.69
C THR A 27 6.06 -28.86 -12.49
N GLY A 28 5.21 -29.10 -11.50
CA GLY A 28 5.11 -28.27 -10.30
C GLY A 28 6.25 -28.48 -9.31
N GLN A 29 6.56 -27.44 -8.55
CA GLN A 29 7.57 -27.40 -7.49
C GLN A 29 6.89 -27.56 -6.11
N LEU A 30 7.36 -28.54 -5.34
CA LEU A 30 6.97 -28.74 -3.95
C LEU A 30 7.43 -27.56 -3.09
N GLY A 31 6.55 -27.07 -2.21
CA GLY A 31 6.81 -25.90 -1.36
C GLY A 31 6.52 -24.54 -2.03
N THR A 32 6.22 -24.53 -3.33
CA THR A 32 5.88 -23.31 -4.09
C THR A 32 4.47 -23.38 -4.69
N ASN A 33 4.14 -24.50 -5.35
CA ASN A 33 2.80 -24.71 -5.90
C ASN A 33 1.82 -25.24 -4.85
N VAL A 34 0.54 -24.86 -4.96
CA VAL A 34 -0.53 -25.27 -4.03
C VAL A 34 -1.33 -26.43 -4.59
N LEU A 35 -1.74 -27.39 -3.76
CA LEU A 35 -2.66 -28.44 -4.19
C LEU A 35 -4.03 -27.81 -4.49
N ALA A 36 -4.55 -28.05 -5.69
CA ALA A 36 -5.85 -27.51 -6.14
C ALA A 36 -6.73 -28.63 -6.71
N ASP A 37 -8.04 -28.39 -6.70
CA ASP A 37 -9.07 -29.28 -7.24
C ASP A 37 -9.15 -29.26 -8.78
N ALA A 38 -8.57 -28.24 -9.42
CA ALA A 38 -8.47 -28.11 -10.87
C ALA A 38 -7.17 -27.39 -11.31
N ALA A 39 -6.77 -27.62 -12.56
CA ALA A 39 -5.67 -26.88 -13.19
C ALA A 39 -6.04 -25.38 -13.32
N SER A 40 -5.11 -24.49 -12.97
CA SER A 40 -5.34 -23.04 -13.08
C SER A 40 -5.42 -22.62 -14.56
N VAL A 41 -6.52 -21.96 -14.94
CA VAL A 41 -6.63 -21.28 -16.23
C VAL A 41 -6.04 -19.88 -16.06
N ILE A 42 -4.85 -19.69 -16.59
CA ILE A 42 -4.09 -18.43 -16.54
C ILE A 42 -3.98 -17.90 -17.96
N VAL A 43 -4.37 -16.65 -18.16
CA VAL A 43 -4.44 -16.01 -19.47
C VAL A 43 -3.67 -14.70 -19.41
N ASP A 44 -2.76 -14.54 -20.36
CA ASP A 44 -2.09 -13.27 -20.63
C ASP A 44 -2.97 -12.45 -21.57
N VAL A 45 -3.29 -11.21 -21.17
CA VAL A 45 -4.08 -10.25 -21.96
C VAL A 45 -3.27 -9.01 -22.34
N SER A 46 -1.94 -9.08 -22.24
CA SER A 46 -1.04 -7.94 -22.42
C SER A 46 -1.11 -7.30 -23.81
N ASP A 47 -1.39 -8.10 -24.84
CA ASP A 47 -1.48 -7.68 -26.23
C ASP A 47 -2.74 -6.87 -26.56
N VAL A 48 -3.78 -6.98 -25.73
CA VAL A 48 -5.06 -6.28 -25.88
C VAL A 48 -5.28 -5.15 -24.86
N VAL A 49 -4.27 -4.81 -24.05
CA VAL A 49 -4.36 -3.73 -23.06
C VAL A 49 -4.46 -2.35 -23.73
N VAL A 50 -5.46 -1.59 -23.33
CA VAL A 50 -5.69 -0.20 -23.75
C VAL A 50 -5.28 0.79 -22.66
N SER A 51 -5.55 0.48 -21.40
CA SER A 51 -5.04 1.27 -20.28
C SER A 51 -4.99 0.48 -18.99
N ILE A 52 -4.08 0.86 -18.10
CA ILE A 52 -3.98 0.34 -16.73
C ILE A 52 -3.89 1.53 -15.79
N GLN A 53 -4.72 1.53 -14.76
CA GLN A 53 -4.63 2.45 -13.64
C GLN A 53 -4.57 1.65 -12.35
N THR A 54 -3.49 1.78 -11.59
CA THR A 54 -3.36 1.18 -10.26
C THR A 54 -3.17 2.28 -9.23
N GLN A 55 -3.66 2.05 -8.02
CA GLN A 55 -3.44 2.93 -6.89
C GLN A 55 -3.33 2.09 -5.63
N ARG A 56 -2.20 2.18 -4.92
CA ARG A 56 -2.00 1.63 -3.58
C ARG A 56 -1.45 2.73 -2.67
N GLY A 57 -1.83 2.75 -1.40
CA GLY A 57 -1.20 3.68 -0.46
C GLY A 57 -1.98 4.04 0.78
N ARG A 58 -1.41 4.97 1.54
CA ARG A 58 -1.98 5.59 2.73
C ARG A 58 -2.74 6.85 2.36
N ASN A 59 -3.93 7.01 2.94
CA ASN A 59 -4.61 8.29 2.94
C ASN A 59 -4.02 9.16 4.05
N LEU A 60 -3.44 10.31 3.70
CA LEU A 60 -2.73 11.20 4.64
C LEU A 60 -3.66 11.79 5.71
N ILE A 61 -4.94 12.03 5.39
CA ILE A 61 -5.91 12.65 6.31
C ILE A 61 -6.57 11.61 7.20
N ALA A 62 -6.94 10.46 6.63
CA ALA A 62 -7.50 9.34 7.40
C ALA A 62 -6.43 8.57 8.19
N ASP A 63 -5.15 8.87 7.94
CA ASP A 63 -3.97 8.26 8.54
C ASP A 63 -3.98 6.72 8.47
N GLN A 64 -4.45 6.17 7.36
CA GLN A 64 -4.67 4.73 7.19
C GLN A 64 -4.37 4.26 5.77
N PHE A 65 -3.71 3.11 5.66
CA PHE A 65 -3.55 2.39 4.39
C PHE A 65 -4.90 1.93 3.84
N GLN A 66 -5.15 2.25 2.58
CA GLN A 66 -6.38 1.92 1.89
C GLN A 66 -6.19 0.67 1.03
N ALA A 67 -7.31 0.04 0.67
CA ALA A 67 -7.29 -1.07 -0.27
C ALA A 67 -6.77 -0.57 -1.62
N GLY A 68 -5.76 -1.27 -2.15
CA GLY A 68 -5.25 -1.07 -3.48
C GLY A 68 -6.30 -1.38 -4.54
N THR A 69 -6.33 -0.59 -5.60
CA THR A 69 -7.29 -0.76 -6.70
C THR A 69 -6.60 -0.86 -8.05
N LEU A 70 -7.26 -1.55 -8.98
CA LEU A 70 -6.89 -1.65 -10.39
C LEU A 70 -8.13 -1.36 -11.26
N THR A 71 -7.92 -0.56 -12.29
CA THR A 71 -8.78 -0.46 -13.47
C THR A 71 -7.97 -0.84 -14.70
N LEU A 72 -8.28 -1.99 -15.30
CA LEU A 72 -7.68 -2.49 -16.53
C LEU A 72 -8.71 -2.38 -17.65
N VAL A 73 -8.36 -1.72 -18.75
CA VAL A 73 -9.21 -1.66 -19.95
C VAL A 73 -8.53 -2.45 -21.06
N ILE A 74 -9.27 -3.38 -21.65
CA ILE A 74 -8.82 -4.20 -22.79
C ILE A 74 -9.73 -4.00 -23.99
N ALA A 75 -9.17 -4.15 -25.18
CA ALA A 75 -9.90 -4.22 -26.44
C ALA A 75 -10.42 -5.65 -26.65
N ASP A 76 -11.74 -5.82 -26.76
CA ASP A 76 -12.40 -7.13 -26.92
C ASP A 76 -12.93 -7.30 -28.35
N GLN A 77 -12.02 -7.50 -29.30
CA GLN A 77 -12.36 -7.59 -30.74
C GLN A 77 -13.20 -8.81 -31.09
N ASN A 78 -13.03 -9.92 -30.36
CA ASN A 78 -13.68 -11.20 -30.66
C ASN A 78 -14.89 -11.49 -29.76
N GLY A 79 -15.18 -10.61 -28.79
CA GLY A 79 -16.20 -10.85 -27.77
C GLY A 79 -15.81 -11.97 -26.81
N ASP A 80 -14.51 -12.19 -26.57
CA ASP A 80 -13.99 -13.22 -25.68
C ASP A 80 -14.34 -12.89 -24.22
N PHE A 81 -14.46 -11.60 -23.88
CA PHE A 81 -14.84 -11.11 -22.56
C PHE A 81 -16.34 -10.81 -22.43
N ASN A 82 -17.16 -11.29 -23.38
CA ASN A 82 -18.61 -11.26 -23.27
C ASN A 82 -19.13 -12.49 -22.50
N PRO A 83 -19.72 -12.33 -21.29
CA PRO A 83 -20.23 -13.47 -20.50
C PRO A 83 -21.35 -14.27 -21.18
N MET A 84 -21.99 -13.70 -22.20
CA MET A 84 -23.06 -14.34 -22.97
C MET A 84 -22.56 -15.02 -24.25
N ASN A 85 -21.28 -14.86 -24.62
CA ASN A 85 -20.72 -15.49 -25.80
C ASN A 85 -20.38 -16.96 -25.54
N SER A 86 -21.33 -17.85 -25.81
CA SER A 86 -21.16 -19.31 -25.64
C SER A 86 -20.05 -19.93 -26.50
N ALA A 87 -19.57 -19.24 -27.54
CA ALA A 87 -18.45 -19.67 -28.38
C ALA A 87 -17.10 -19.10 -27.91
N GLY A 88 -17.10 -18.17 -26.96
CA GLY A 88 -15.90 -17.51 -26.46
C GLY A 88 -15.07 -18.40 -25.53
N PRO A 89 -13.74 -18.25 -25.49
CA PRO A 89 -12.85 -19.07 -24.69
C PRO A 89 -13.05 -18.89 -23.17
N TYR A 90 -13.60 -17.75 -22.74
CA TYR A 90 -13.81 -17.43 -21.33
C TYR A 90 -15.28 -17.58 -20.88
N TYR A 91 -16.12 -18.21 -21.71
CA TYR A 91 -17.51 -18.50 -21.34
C TYR A 91 -17.57 -19.29 -20.01
N ASN A 92 -18.44 -18.84 -19.09
CA ASN A 92 -18.55 -19.32 -17.70
C ASN A 92 -17.34 -19.07 -16.76
N LEU A 93 -16.26 -18.43 -17.23
CA LEU A 93 -15.09 -18.10 -16.40
C LEU A 93 -15.12 -16.66 -15.87
N LEU A 94 -15.85 -15.77 -16.56
CA LEU A 94 -15.99 -14.33 -16.27
C LEU A 94 -16.91 -14.06 -15.08
N SER A 95 -16.48 -14.46 -13.88
CA SER A 95 -17.15 -14.17 -12.61
C SER A 95 -16.31 -13.21 -11.77
N PRO A 96 -16.89 -12.46 -10.82
CA PRO A 96 -16.10 -11.80 -9.78
C PRO A 96 -15.25 -12.80 -8.97
N MET A 97 -14.30 -12.27 -8.20
CA MET A 97 -13.35 -13.01 -7.34
C MET A 97 -12.33 -13.87 -8.09
N ARG A 98 -12.17 -13.65 -9.40
CA ARG A 98 -11.00 -14.13 -10.14
C ARG A 98 -9.81 -13.24 -9.84
N LYS A 99 -8.60 -13.73 -10.12
CA LYS A 99 -7.36 -13.03 -9.77
C LYS A 99 -6.82 -12.28 -10.98
N VAL A 100 -6.21 -11.13 -10.74
CA VAL A 100 -5.51 -10.34 -11.77
C VAL A 100 -4.20 -9.84 -11.19
N SER A 101 -3.15 -9.89 -12.01
CA SER A 101 -1.82 -9.38 -11.67
C SER A 101 -1.24 -8.57 -12.81
N ILE A 102 -0.65 -7.43 -12.46
CA ILE A 102 0.09 -6.56 -13.37
C ILE A 102 1.56 -6.58 -12.97
N THR A 103 2.43 -6.84 -13.94
CA THR A 103 3.89 -6.74 -13.78
C THR A 103 4.49 -5.88 -14.87
N ALA A 104 5.70 -5.39 -14.64
CA ALA A 104 6.47 -4.60 -15.58
C ALA A 104 7.86 -5.19 -15.74
N THR A 105 8.32 -5.42 -16.97
CA THR A 105 9.66 -5.92 -17.25
C THR A 105 10.52 -4.80 -17.85
N TYR A 106 11.65 -4.51 -17.21
CA TYR A 106 12.66 -3.58 -17.70
C TYR A 106 14.04 -4.23 -17.63
N GLY A 107 14.71 -4.33 -18.78
CA GLY A 107 15.94 -5.12 -18.90
C GLY A 107 15.69 -6.59 -18.58
N ALA A 108 16.40 -7.13 -17.58
CA ALA A 108 16.25 -8.51 -17.12
C ALA A 108 15.39 -8.66 -15.85
N THR A 109 14.82 -7.55 -15.34
CA THR A 109 14.10 -7.53 -14.07
C THR A 109 12.60 -7.36 -14.31
N THR A 110 11.80 -8.19 -13.66
CA THR A 110 10.34 -8.07 -13.61
C THR A 110 9.92 -7.52 -12.25
N TYR A 111 9.16 -6.43 -12.27
CA TYR A 111 8.67 -5.71 -11.12
C TYR A 111 7.17 -5.97 -10.93
N PRO A 112 6.72 -6.32 -9.72
CA PRO A 112 5.30 -6.39 -9.41
C PRO A 112 4.69 -4.99 -9.35
N ILE A 113 3.54 -4.77 -9.97
CA ILE A 113 2.83 -3.48 -9.96
C ILE A 113 1.56 -3.56 -9.13
N PHE A 114 0.78 -4.64 -9.32
CA PHE A 114 -0.46 -4.87 -8.61
C PHE A 114 -0.85 -6.34 -8.66
N ALA A 115 -1.41 -6.87 -7.58
CA ALA A 115 -2.11 -8.15 -7.58
C ALA A 115 -3.38 -8.05 -6.74
N GLY A 116 -4.50 -8.53 -7.28
CA GLY A 116 -5.79 -8.43 -6.61
C GLY A 116 -6.86 -9.34 -7.18
N TYR A 117 -8.09 -9.08 -6.73
CA TYR A 117 -9.29 -9.84 -7.06
C TYR A 117 -10.26 -8.98 -7.85
N ILE A 118 -10.69 -9.50 -8.99
CA ILE A 118 -11.63 -8.85 -9.90
C ILE A 118 -12.96 -8.67 -9.19
N THR A 119 -13.44 -7.43 -9.11
CA THR A 119 -14.73 -7.08 -8.53
C THR A 119 -15.82 -7.01 -9.60
N GLY A 120 -15.48 -6.74 -10.86
CA GLY A 120 -16.42 -6.77 -11.96
C GLY A 120 -15.80 -6.62 -13.33
N TYR A 121 -16.63 -6.91 -14.33
CA TYR A 121 -16.38 -6.66 -15.75
C TYR A 121 -17.49 -5.73 -16.25
N SER A 122 -17.13 -4.70 -17.01
CA SER A 122 -18.07 -3.80 -17.66
C SER A 122 -17.69 -3.62 -19.11
N THR A 123 -18.61 -3.86 -20.03
CA THR A 123 -18.38 -3.70 -21.47
C THR A 123 -18.96 -2.38 -21.96
N SER A 124 -18.19 -1.65 -22.76
CA SER A 124 -18.62 -0.45 -23.48
C SER A 124 -18.42 -0.67 -24.97
N ILE A 125 -19.42 -0.33 -25.77
CA ILE A 125 -19.38 -0.41 -27.23
C ILE A 125 -19.69 0.99 -27.73
N PRO A 126 -18.68 1.84 -27.99
CA PRO A 126 -18.91 3.14 -28.59
C PRO A 126 -19.59 2.95 -29.94
N ASN A 127 -20.73 3.60 -30.14
CA ASN A 127 -21.46 3.52 -31.40
C ASN A 127 -20.66 4.25 -32.48
N ASN A 128 -19.88 3.49 -33.27
CA ASN A 128 -19.11 4.03 -34.38
C ASN A 128 -19.91 3.76 -35.65
N VAL A 129 -20.37 4.83 -36.30
CA VAL A 129 -21.28 4.81 -37.46
C VAL A 129 -20.70 4.14 -38.73
N ASP A 130 -19.49 3.58 -38.66
CA ASP A 130 -18.70 3.05 -39.78
C ASP A 130 -18.36 1.55 -39.68
N GLY A 131 -19.13 0.76 -38.92
CA GLY A 131 -19.22 -0.70 -39.13
C GLY A 131 -18.12 -1.57 -38.51
N ALA A 132 -17.33 -1.03 -37.57
CA ALA A 132 -16.47 -1.82 -36.70
C ALA A 132 -16.73 -1.42 -35.24
N ASP A 133 -17.69 -2.07 -34.61
CA ASP A 133 -17.98 -1.91 -33.19
C ASP A 133 -16.86 -2.58 -32.38
N LEU A 134 -15.80 -1.83 -32.07
CA LEU A 134 -14.76 -2.30 -31.14
C LEU A 134 -15.32 -2.23 -29.71
N ALA A 135 -15.57 -3.40 -29.12
CA ALA A 135 -15.94 -3.48 -27.72
C ALA A 135 -14.71 -3.25 -26.82
N PHE A 136 -14.90 -2.54 -25.73
CA PHE A 136 -13.93 -2.40 -24.66
C PHE A 136 -14.46 -3.04 -23.39
N THR A 137 -13.65 -3.86 -22.74
CA THR A 137 -13.99 -4.43 -21.44
C THR A 137 -13.12 -3.79 -20.35
N THR A 138 -13.77 -3.15 -19.39
CA THR A 138 -13.16 -2.64 -18.18
C THR A 138 -13.25 -3.69 -17.09
N ILE A 139 -12.10 -4.08 -16.56
CA ILE A 139 -11.92 -5.02 -15.46
C ILE A 139 -11.49 -4.21 -14.24
N THR A 140 -12.30 -4.23 -13.19
CA THR A 140 -11.98 -3.58 -11.92
C THR A 140 -11.56 -4.63 -10.91
N ALA A 141 -10.56 -4.32 -10.09
CA ALA A 141 -10.08 -5.21 -9.04
C ALA A 141 -9.63 -4.45 -7.79
N VAL A 142 -9.64 -5.17 -6.67
CA VAL A 142 -9.19 -4.69 -5.36
C VAL A 142 -8.22 -5.72 -4.79
N ASP A 143 -7.20 -5.28 -4.07
CA ASP A 143 -6.21 -6.17 -3.44
C ASP A 143 -6.80 -7.10 -2.35
N ALA A 144 -5.92 -7.77 -1.60
CA ALA A 144 -6.29 -8.71 -0.54
C ALA A 144 -7.16 -8.12 0.59
N PHE A 145 -7.19 -6.79 0.78
CA PHE A 145 -8.12 -6.16 1.72
C PHE A 145 -9.58 -6.49 1.39
N ARG A 146 -9.91 -6.69 0.10
CA ARG A 146 -11.26 -7.08 -0.31
C ARG A 146 -11.73 -8.36 0.37
N LEU A 147 -10.90 -9.40 0.38
CA LEU A 147 -11.26 -10.69 0.96
C LEU A 147 -11.31 -10.61 2.49
N ALA A 148 -10.32 -9.97 3.12
CA ALA A 148 -10.32 -9.78 4.57
C ALA A 148 -11.49 -8.92 5.06
N ASN A 149 -12.00 -8.00 4.24
CA ASN A 149 -13.19 -7.21 4.56
C ASN A 149 -14.50 -8.02 4.42
N LEU A 150 -14.54 -9.00 3.52
CA LEU A 150 -15.70 -9.89 3.36
C LEU A 150 -15.73 -11.02 4.40
N ALA A 151 -14.57 -11.38 4.95
CA ALA A 151 -14.44 -12.41 5.97
C ALA A 151 -14.89 -11.88 7.34
N ASN A 152 -16.08 -12.30 7.77
CA ASN A 152 -16.61 -11.98 9.09
C ASN A 152 -16.12 -13.01 10.12
N ILE A 153 -15.61 -12.51 11.25
CA ILE A 153 -15.14 -13.30 12.37
C ILE A 153 -15.83 -12.83 13.65
N THR A 154 -16.08 -13.75 14.58
CA THR A 154 -16.57 -13.43 15.93
C THR A 154 -15.52 -13.70 16.99
N THR A 155 -14.57 -14.57 16.69
CA THR A 155 -13.47 -14.97 17.57
C THR A 155 -12.22 -15.15 16.73
N VAL A 156 -11.06 -15.08 17.38
CA VAL A 156 -9.77 -15.44 16.81
C VAL A 156 -9.18 -16.55 17.66
N THR A 157 -8.92 -17.71 17.06
CA THR A 157 -8.41 -18.87 17.80
C THR A 157 -6.99 -18.60 18.30
N GLY A 158 -6.72 -18.91 19.58
CA GLY A 158 -5.40 -18.73 20.21
C GLY A 158 -5.08 -17.30 20.67
N ALA A 159 -5.99 -16.36 20.42
CA ALA A 159 -5.83 -14.93 20.64
C ALA A 159 -6.01 -14.53 22.12
N ILE A 160 -4.96 -14.72 22.92
CA ILE A 160 -4.96 -14.52 24.38
C ILE A 160 -4.37 -13.17 24.78
N ALA A 161 -4.65 -12.71 26.00
CA ALA A 161 -4.00 -11.54 26.55
C ALA A 161 -2.48 -11.80 26.67
N GLY A 162 -1.67 -10.96 26.03
CA GLY A 162 -0.22 -10.95 26.12
C GLY A 162 0.45 -11.22 24.77
N ASP A 163 -0.35 -11.63 23.77
CA ASP A 163 0.12 -11.77 22.41
C ASP A 163 0.68 -10.45 21.89
N LYS A 164 1.81 -10.50 21.20
CA LYS A 164 2.34 -9.35 20.48
C LYS A 164 1.48 -9.07 19.24
N SER A 165 1.47 -7.82 18.78
CA SER A 165 0.68 -7.39 17.62
C SER A 165 0.91 -8.27 16.38
N GLY A 166 2.15 -8.61 16.03
CA GLY A 166 2.47 -9.47 14.89
C GLY A 166 1.96 -10.90 15.04
N THR A 167 2.03 -11.44 16.26
CA THR A 167 1.40 -12.74 16.58
C THR A 167 -0.11 -12.67 16.40
N ARG A 168 -0.75 -11.58 16.86
CA ARG A 168 -2.19 -11.39 16.71
C ARG A 168 -2.63 -11.24 15.25
N ILE A 169 -1.86 -10.53 14.42
CA ILE A 169 -2.11 -10.44 12.97
C ILE A 169 -2.09 -11.83 12.33
N ASN A 170 -1.08 -12.66 12.65
CA ASN A 170 -1.01 -14.02 12.12
C ASN A 170 -2.19 -14.89 12.55
N GLN A 171 -2.63 -14.82 13.81
CA GLN A 171 -3.80 -15.55 14.28
C GLN A 171 -5.09 -15.11 13.56
N ILE A 172 -5.25 -13.82 13.28
CA ILE A 172 -6.39 -13.31 12.49
C ILE A 172 -6.34 -13.85 11.06
N LEU A 173 -5.16 -13.86 10.44
CA LEU A 173 -4.97 -14.41 9.10
C LEU A 173 -5.20 -15.94 9.06
N ASP A 174 -4.83 -16.66 10.11
CA ASP A 174 -5.14 -18.09 10.27
C ASP A 174 -6.64 -18.34 10.38
N GLN A 175 -7.36 -17.48 11.09
CA GLN A 175 -8.81 -17.57 11.28
C GLN A 175 -9.60 -17.52 9.96
N ILE A 176 -9.04 -16.87 8.93
CA ILE A 176 -9.60 -16.81 7.57
C ILE A 176 -8.87 -17.72 6.58
N ALA A 177 -8.03 -18.62 7.07
CA ALA A 177 -7.20 -19.55 6.28
C ALA A 177 -6.36 -18.85 5.21
N TRP A 178 -5.82 -17.65 5.51
CA TRP A 178 -4.96 -16.95 4.57
C TRP A 178 -3.64 -17.72 4.36
N PRO A 179 -3.10 -17.86 3.14
CA PRO A 179 -1.86 -18.61 2.93
C PRO A 179 -0.67 -18.01 3.68
N THR A 180 0.15 -18.82 4.35
CA THR A 180 1.36 -18.36 5.05
C THR A 180 2.41 -17.77 4.11
N SER A 181 2.49 -18.27 2.87
CA SER A 181 3.39 -17.75 1.83
C SER A 181 2.99 -16.37 1.28
N MET A 182 1.87 -15.81 1.75
CA MET A 182 1.36 -14.49 1.34
C MET A 182 1.22 -13.55 2.55
N ARG A 183 2.15 -13.70 3.50
CA ARG A 183 2.23 -12.90 4.73
C ARG A 183 3.68 -12.47 4.89
N ASP A 184 3.88 -11.18 5.07
CA ASP A 184 5.12 -10.58 5.57
C ASP A 184 4.77 -9.84 6.87
N VAL A 185 4.78 -10.56 7.98
CA VAL A 185 4.27 -10.06 9.26
C VAL A 185 5.45 -9.99 10.22
N SER A 186 5.72 -8.78 10.71
CA SER A 186 6.70 -8.56 11.77
C SER A 186 6.44 -9.46 12.96
N LEU A 187 7.52 -9.90 13.59
CA LEU A 187 7.52 -10.64 14.85
C LEU A 187 8.54 -10.01 15.81
N ALA A 188 8.64 -8.68 15.77
CA ALA A 188 9.65 -7.94 16.52
C ALA A 188 9.45 -8.12 18.03
N THR A 189 10.55 -8.14 18.79
CA THR A 189 10.46 -8.42 20.23
C THR A 189 9.83 -7.30 21.04
N THR A 190 9.79 -6.08 20.49
CA THR A 190 9.36 -4.83 21.14
C THR A 190 7.94 -4.39 20.78
N GLU A 191 7.18 -5.23 20.07
CA GLU A 191 5.77 -5.01 19.73
C GLU A 191 4.87 -4.84 20.97
N THR A 192 3.79 -4.05 20.83
CA THR A 192 2.77 -3.88 21.88
C THR A 192 2.10 -5.21 22.15
N THR A 193 1.92 -5.51 23.43
CA THR A 193 1.08 -6.63 23.87
C THR A 193 -0.39 -6.29 23.75
N MET A 194 -1.16 -7.20 23.15
CA MET A 194 -2.59 -7.09 22.91
C MET A 194 -3.39 -7.70 24.06
N GLN A 195 -4.56 -7.14 24.32
CA GLN A 195 -5.59 -7.74 25.15
C GLN A 195 -6.11 -9.04 24.51
N ALA A 196 -6.85 -9.83 25.28
CA ALA A 196 -7.55 -10.99 24.74
C ALA A 196 -8.52 -10.57 23.62
N ASP A 197 -8.79 -11.47 22.69
CA ASP A 197 -9.76 -11.20 21.63
C ASP A 197 -11.11 -10.75 22.22
N PRO A 198 -11.70 -9.63 21.76
CA PRO A 198 -12.92 -9.11 22.35
C PRO A 198 -14.16 -9.97 22.08
N GLY A 199 -14.09 -10.97 21.19
CA GLY A 199 -15.19 -11.92 20.99
C GLY A 199 -16.43 -11.34 20.30
N VAL A 200 -16.31 -10.16 19.68
CA VAL A 200 -17.41 -9.46 18.98
C VAL A 200 -17.32 -9.63 17.46
N ALA A 201 -18.48 -9.65 16.79
CA ALA A 201 -18.54 -9.73 15.33
C ALA A 201 -17.85 -8.53 14.67
N ARG A 202 -16.91 -8.80 13.76
CA ARG A 202 -16.19 -7.81 12.95
C ARG A 202 -15.60 -8.47 11.70
N THR A 203 -15.13 -7.66 10.76
CA THR A 203 -14.37 -8.21 9.62
C THR A 203 -12.94 -8.52 10.05
N ALA A 204 -12.31 -9.50 9.41
CA ALA A 204 -10.90 -9.80 9.67
C ALA A 204 -10.00 -8.60 9.34
N LEU A 205 -10.35 -7.82 8.30
CA LEU A 205 -9.67 -6.56 7.99
C LEU A 205 -9.77 -5.56 9.16
N ASN A 206 -10.97 -5.32 9.69
CA ASN A 206 -11.13 -4.41 10.82
C ASN A 206 -10.34 -4.89 12.06
N ALA A 207 -10.33 -6.19 12.34
CA ALA A 207 -9.53 -6.76 13.41
C ALA A 207 -8.02 -6.48 13.21
N MET A 208 -7.49 -6.66 11.99
CA MET A 208 -6.09 -6.37 11.69
C MET A 208 -5.78 -4.87 11.78
N LEU A 209 -6.66 -4.00 11.29
CA LEU A 209 -6.48 -2.55 11.36
C LEU A 209 -6.47 -2.04 12.81
N VAL A 210 -7.31 -2.59 13.69
CA VAL A 210 -7.29 -2.27 15.13
C VAL A 210 -5.99 -2.70 15.78
N VAL A 211 -5.47 -3.89 15.44
CA VAL A 211 -4.16 -4.36 15.94
C VAL A 211 -3.03 -3.45 15.45
N GLY A 212 -3.02 -3.11 14.16
CA GLY A 212 -2.05 -2.18 13.59
C GLY A 212 -2.09 -0.80 14.24
N ALA A 213 -3.27 -0.24 14.47
CA ALA A 213 -3.45 1.03 15.18
C ALA A 213 -3.00 0.94 16.65
N SER A 214 -3.24 -0.20 17.32
CA SER A 214 -2.79 -0.44 18.70
C SER A 214 -1.28 -0.59 18.83
N GLU A 215 -0.63 -1.06 17.77
CA GLU A 215 0.83 -1.11 17.65
C GLU A 215 1.45 0.27 17.37
N TYR A 216 0.69 1.18 16.76
CA TYR A 216 1.21 2.26 15.92
C TYR A 216 2.06 1.75 14.75
N GLY A 217 1.71 0.57 14.24
CA GLY A 217 2.35 -0.07 13.09
C GLY A 217 1.66 0.25 11.78
N ALA A 218 2.03 -0.49 10.74
CA ALA A 218 1.41 -0.42 9.42
C ALA A 218 0.92 -1.78 8.97
N VAL A 219 -0.33 -1.84 8.51
CA VAL A 219 -0.95 -3.02 7.88
C VAL A 219 -1.35 -2.62 6.46
N TYR A 220 -0.87 -3.33 5.45
CA TYR A 220 -1.15 -3.05 4.04
C TYR A 220 -1.00 -4.31 3.18
N VAL A 221 -1.25 -4.18 1.86
CA VAL A 221 -0.97 -5.23 0.87
C VAL A 221 0.08 -4.72 -0.10
N ASP A 222 1.13 -5.52 -0.31
CA ASP A 222 2.21 -5.17 -1.23
C ASP A 222 1.81 -5.37 -2.71
N ALA A 223 2.70 -5.01 -3.64
CA ALA A 223 2.45 -5.15 -5.07
C ALA A 223 2.26 -6.62 -5.53
N THR A 224 2.72 -7.58 -4.74
CA THR A 224 2.60 -9.03 -5.01
C THR A 224 1.28 -9.62 -4.51
N GLY A 225 0.51 -8.85 -3.72
CA GLY A 225 -0.76 -9.28 -3.14
C GLY A 225 -0.64 -9.91 -1.76
N SER A 226 0.52 -9.79 -1.10
CA SER A 226 0.77 -10.32 0.24
C SER A 226 0.37 -9.32 1.33
N PHE A 227 -0.17 -9.82 2.45
CA PHE A 227 -0.41 -8.97 3.62
C PHE A 227 0.92 -8.63 4.28
N VAL A 228 1.17 -7.35 4.50
CA VAL A 228 2.34 -6.86 5.22
C VAL A 228 1.92 -6.24 6.54
N PHE A 229 2.60 -6.60 7.61
CA PHE A 229 2.56 -5.89 8.88
C PHE A 229 3.96 -5.46 9.30
N LYS A 230 4.15 -4.15 9.43
CA LYS A 230 5.36 -3.56 10.04
C LYS A 230 5.05 -3.09 11.45
N SER A 231 5.88 -3.51 12.41
CA SER A 231 5.86 -3.02 13.78
C SER A 231 6.22 -1.53 13.83
N ARG A 232 5.93 -0.86 14.96
CA ARG A 232 6.31 0.56 15.13
C ARG A 232 7.80 0.79 14.94
N SER A 233 8.65 -0.15 15.38
CA SER A 233 10.10 0.00 15.35
C SER A 233 10.63 -0.08 13.92
N GLU A 234 10.03 -0.93 13.09
CA GLU A 234 10.38 -1.00 11.67
C GLU A 234 9.91 0.24 10.92
N CYS A 235 8.70 0.73 11.22
CA CYS A 235 8.23 2.01 10.70
C CYS A 235 9.20 3.15 11.07
N ALA A 236 9.61 3.23 12.34
CA ALA A 236 10.48 4.29 12.85
C ALA A 236 11.91 4.24 12.26
N THR A 237 12.46 3.05 12.05
CA THR A 237 13.83 2.88 11.53
C THR A 237 13.93 2.90 10.01
N SER A 238 12.81 2.78 9.30
CA SER A 238 12.79 2.69 7.83
C SER A 238 13.40 3.91 7.12
N VAL A 239 13.41 5.09 7.77
CA VAL A 239 14.10 6.29 7.28
C VAL A 239 15.62 6.14 7.17
N SER A 240 16.21 5.12 7.80
CA SER A 240 17.64 4.82 7.72
C SER A 240 18.05 4.02 6.47
N GLY A 241 17.08 3.68 5.61
CA GLY A 241 17.35 3.04 4.33
C GLY A 241 18.17 3.94 3.38
N THR A 242 18.63 3.36 2.27
CA THR A 242 19.33 4.11 1.22
C THR A 242 18.39 5.13 0.59
N VAL A 243 18.69 6.42 0.79
CA VAL A 243 17.88 7.52 0.26
C VAL A 243 18.00 7.61 -1.25
N THR A 244 16.86 7.62 -1.96
CA THR A 244 16.81 7.93 -3.39
C THR A 244 16.61 9.43 -3.59
N THR A 245 17.55 10.08 -4.30
CA THR A 245 17.54 11.54 -4.49
C THR A 245 16.91 11.93 -5.82
N PHE A 246 15.93 12.83 -5.76
CA PHE A 246 15.24 13.46 -6.87
C PHE A 246 15.54 14.96 -6.89
N ALA A 247 15.98 15.48 -8.04
CA ALA A 247 16.33 16.90 -8.17
C ALA A 247 16.15 17.39 -9.61
N ASP A 248 15.83 18.67 -9.80
CA ASP A 248 15.65 19.31 -11.11
C ASP A 248 16.88 20.07 -11.62
N ASN A 249 18.00 19.97 -10.90
CA ASN A 249 19.25 20.69 -11.18
C ASN A 249 20.39 19.76 -11.65
N GLY A 250 20.08 18.49 -11.97
CA GLY A 250 21.03 17.48 -12.40
C GLY A 250 21.85 16.80 -11.29
N THR A 251 21.53 17.04 -10.00
CA THR A 251 22.19 16.38 -8.87
C THR A 251 21.52 15.09 -8.40
N GLY A 252 20.36 14.75 -8.97
CA GLY A 252 19.56 13.57 -8.63
C GLY A 252 18.82 13.01 -9.85
N ILE A 253 17.87 12.11 -9.61
CA ILE A 253 16.97 11.62 -10.63
C ILE A 253 16.00 12.76 -10.98
N ASP A 254 15.94 13.15 -12.26
CA ASP A 254 14.96 14.14 -12.73
C ASP A 254 13.55 13.63 -12.47
N TYR A 255 12.57 14.52 -12.29
CA TYR A 255 11.16 14.15 -12.11
C TYR A 255 10.26 15.03 -12.98
N TYR A 256 9.05 14.54 -13.26
CA TYR A 256 8.09 15.26 -14.08
C TYR A 256 7.37 16.36 -13.30
N ASN A 257 7.00 16.08 -12.05
CA ASN A 257 6.36 17.05 -11.17
C ASN A 257 6.63 16.76 -9.69
N ALA A 258 6.70 17.80 -8.87
CA ALA A 258 6.77 17.72 -7.41
C ALA A 258 5.74 18.68 -6.81
N LYS A 259 4.76 18.16 -6.05
CA LYS A 259 3.67 18.96 -5.48
C LYS A 259 4.02 19.38 -4.06
N TRP A 260 4.55 20.60 -3.94
CA TRP A 260 4.87 21.21 -2.66
C TRP A 260 3.65 21.84 -2.00
N ILE A 261 3.47 21.60 -0.72
CA ILE A 261 2.39 22.16 0.09
C ILE A 261 2.91 22.60 1.46
N LEU A 262 2.34 23.69 1.97
CA LEU A 262 2.50 24.14 3.34
C LEU A 262 1.11 24.49 3.87
N ASN A 263 0.62 23.70 4.81
CA ASN A 263 -0.65 23.93 5.49
C ASN A 263 -0.67 23.23 6.86
N ASP A 264 -1.76 23.41 7.60
CA ASP A 264 -2.00 22.83 8.91
C ASP A 264 -2.75 21.49 8.88
N ALA A 265 -3.08 20.96 7.70
CA ALA A 265 -3.95 19.78 7.55
C ALA A 265 -3.41 18.51 8.23
N LEU A 266 -2.10 18.42 8.47
CA LEU A 266 -1.44 17.30 9.15
C LEU A 266 -0.91 17.68 10.54
N VAL A 267 -1.29 18.86 11.06
CA VAL A 267 -0.96 19.27 12.43
C VAL A 267 -1.88 18.56 13.40
N TYR A 268 -1.31 17.86 14.37
CA TYR A 268 -2.00 17.27 15.51
C TYR A 268 -1.20 17.57 16.78
N ASN A 269 -1.71 18.49 17.59
CA ASN A 269 -1.05 18.99 18.78
C ASN A 269 -1.75 18.59 20.09
N GLN A 270 -2.81 17.79 19.96
CA GLN A 270 -3.42 17.01 21.02
C GLN A 270 -3.73 15.60 20.49
N ALA A 271 -3.55 14.58 21.32
CA ALA A 271 -3.96 13.21 21.02
C ALA A 271 -4.65 12.58 22.24
N ASP A 272 -5.81 11.96 22.01
CA ASP A 272 -6.61 11.26 23.00
C ASP A 272 -6.79 9.79 22.59
N ILE A 273 -6.17 8.88 23.34
CA ILE A 273 -6.07 7.45 23.00
C ILE A 273 -6.75 6.60 24.07
N THR A 274 -7.66 5.73 23.65
CA THR A 274 -8.44 4.88 24.56
C THR A 274 -8.40 3.43 24.09
N ALA A 275 -7.80 2.57 24.91
CA ALA A 275 -7.92 1.13 24.75
C ALA A 275 -9.23 0.63 25.36
N THR A 276 -9.81 -0.42 24.79
CA THR A 276 -11.08 -0.99 25.29
C THR A 276 -10.95 -1.35 26.77
N GLY A 277 -11.91 -0.88 27.57
CA GLY A 277 -11.98 -1.12 29.02
C GLY A 277 -10.96 -0.35 29.87
N LEU A 278 -10.10 0.49 29.27
CA LEU A 278 -9.11 1.30 29.98
C LEU A 278 -9.47 2.79 29.94
N ALA A 279 -8.86 3.57 30.84
CA ALA A 279 -9.04 5.02 30.87
C ALA A 279 -8.31 5.70 29.70
N THR A 280 -8.97 6.70 29.08
CA THR A 280 -8.36 7.56 28.04
C THR A 280 -7.07 8.20 28.54
N GLN A 281 -6.06 8.20 27.68
CA GLN A 281 -4.79 8.89 27.89
C GLN A 281 -4.64 10.01 26.88
N SER A 282 -4.12 11.14 27.35
CA SER A 282 -4.02 12.36 26.57
C SER A 282 -2.58 12.89 26.54
N ALA A 283 -2.16 13.43 25.40
CA ALA A 283 -0.95 14.21 25.25
C ALA A 283 -1.26 15.54 24.55
N THR A 284 -0.57 16.61 24.92
CA THR A 284 -0.76 17.96 24.34
C THR A 284 0.58 18.68 24.16
N ASN A 285 0.63 19.57 23.16
CA ASN A 285 1.73 20.51 22.98
C ASN A 285 1.20 21.95 23.07
N THR A 286 1.34 22.57 24.25
CA THR A 286 0.80 23.90 24.55
C THR A 286 1.34 25.00 23.64
N ALA A 287 2.62 24.94 23.26
CA ALA A 287 3.22 25.95 22.37
C ALA A 287 2.63 25.85 20.96
N SER A 288 2.49 24.63 20.44
CA SER A 288 1.81 24.38 19.18
C SER A 288 0.34 24.79 19.20
N ILE A 289 -0.39 24.50 20.29
CA ILE A 289 -1.80 24.93 20.45
C ILE A 289 -1.92 26.46 20.43
N ALA A 290 -0.99 27.17 21.07
CA ALA A 290 -0.98 28.63 21.04
C ALA A 290 -0.76 29.19 19.63
N GLN A 291 -0.03 28.47 18.77
CA GLN A 291 0.30 28.88 17.40
C GLN A 291 -0.75 28.46 16.37
N TYR A 292 -1.24 27.22 16.44
CA TYR A 292 -2.09 26.61 15.42
C TYR A 292 -3.52 26.34 15.88
N PHE A 293 -3.88 26.68 17.12
CA PHE A 293 -5.12 26.22 17.77
C PHE A 293 -5.17 24.70 17.97
N ALA A 294 -6.12 24.23 18.77
CA ALA A 294 -6.23 22.82 19.10
C ALA A 294 -6.58 21.98 17.86
N HIS A 295 -5.70 21.04 17.54
CA HIS A 295 -5.87 20.01 16.53
C HIS A 295 -5.77 18.65 17.20
N THR A 296 -6.93 18.04 17.45
CA THR A 296 -7.03 16.82 18.26
C THR A 296 -7.16 15.58 17.39
N TYR A 297 -6.27 14.62 17.60
CA TYR A 297 -6.43 13.24 17.15
C TYR A 297 -7.12 12.42 18.24
N THR A 298 -8.10 11.62 17.88
CA THR A 298 -8.81 10.75 18.84
C THR A 298 -8.93 9.36 18.28
N GLN A 299 -8.52 8.37 19.07
CA GLN A 299 -8.63 6.96 18.72
C GLN A 299 -9.15 6.16 19.92
N THR A 300 -10.21 5.39 19.69
CA THR A 300 -10.84 4.54 20.71
C THR A 300 -10.81 3.07 20.29
N ASP A 301 -11.26 2.20 21.20
CA ASP A 301 -11.46 0.77 20.94
C ASP A 301 -10.19 0.04 20.49
N LEU A 302 -9.03 0.53 20.97
CA LEU A 302 -7.74 -0.10 20.74
C LEU A 302 -7.53 -1.31 21.66
N LEU A 303 -6.65 -2.21 21.23
CA LEU A 303 -6.42 -3.52 21.82
C LEU A 303 -5.16 -3.59 22.68
N MET A 304 -4.44 -2.49 22.91
CA MET A 304 -3.27 -2.47 23.80
C MET A 304 -3.64 -2.78 25.26
N GLN A 305 -2.74 -3.46 25.99
CA GLN A 305 -3.02 -3.92 27.35
C GLN A 305 -2.94 -2.88 28.44
N THR A 306 -2.10 -1.86 28.27
CA THR A 306 -1.79 -0.92 29.35
C THR A 306 -2.15 0.50 28.96
N THR A 307 -2.55 1.30 29.94
CA THR A 307 -2.67 2.75 29.76
C THR A 307 -1.31 3.40 29.49
N THR A 308 -0.20 2.78 29.89
CA THR A 308 1.15 3.24 29.53
C THR A 308 1.37 3.21 28.02
N ASP A 309 0.98 2.14 27.34
CA ASP A 309 1.10 2.03 25.88
C ASP A 309 0.22 3.09 25.19
N ALA A 310 -1.00 3.32 25.70
CA ALA A 310 -1.90 4.36 25.18
C ALA A 310 -1.31 5.76 25.31
N LEU A 311 -0.70 6.06 26.47
CA LEU A 311 -0.06 7.34 26.73
C LEU A 311 1.20 7.54 25.85
N ASN A 312 1.99 6.49 25.65
CA ASN A 312 3.17 6.54 24.79
C ASN A 312 2.78 6.76 23.33
N LEU A 313 1.73 6.11 22.84
CA LEU A 313 1.18 6.35 21.50
C LEU A 313 0.70 7.80 21.36
N ALA A 314 -0.06 8.33 22.34
CA ALA A 314 -0.50 9.73 22.32
C ALA A 314 0.67 10.71 22.25
N ARG A 315 1.73 10.48 23.03
CA ARG A 315 2.94 11.31 23.04
C ARG A 315 3.69 11.25 21.71
N ALA A 316 3.90 10.05 21.15
CA ALA A 316 4.58 9.87 19.88
C ALA A 316 3.82 10.55 18.73
N TYR A 317 2.48 10.45 18.74
CA TYR A 317 1.63 11.07 17.74
C TYR A 317 1.72 12.60 17.78
N VAL A 318 1.64 13.21 18.98
CA VAL A 318 1.81 14.66 19.13
C VAL A 318 3.24 15.10 18.78
N ALA A 319 4.26 14.34 19.17
CA ALA A 319 5.64 14.71 18.92
C ALA A 319 5.96 14.83 17.42
N SER A 320 5.46 13.89 16.61
CA SER A 320 5.68 13.86 15.15
C SER A 320 4.83 14.86 14.36
N ARG A 321 3.73 15.38 14.93
CA ARG A 321 2.73 16.18 14.19
C ARG A 321 2.39 17.52 14.85
N ALA A 322 3.07 17.91 15.93
CA ALA A 322 2.80 19.18 16.61
C ALA A 322 3.25 20.41 15.80
N GLN A 323 4.03 20.24 14.73
CA GLN A 323 4.50 21.33 13.88
C GLN A 323 4.18 21.01 12.42
N THR A 324 4.19 22.03 11.58
CA THR A 324 4.10 21.86 10.12
C THR A 324 5.26 22.57 9.44
N SER A 325 5.66 22.02 8.31
CA SER A 325 6.62 22.63 7.41
C SER A 325 6.23 22.31 5.98
N ILE A 326 6.94 22.90 5.01
CA ILE A 326 6.70 22.57 3.60
C ILE A 326 6.99 21.09 3.37
N ARG A 327 6.17 20.43 2.57
CA ARG A 327 6.29 19.00 2.26
C ARG A 327 5.95 18.74 0.82
N CYS A 328 6.48 17.66 0.26
CA CYS A 328 6.11 17.19 -1.07
C CYS A 328 5.00 16.15 -0.87
N ASP A 329 3.74 16.46 -1.18
CA ASP A 329 2.67 15.46 -1.01
C ASP A 329 2.65 14.45 -2.19
N GLN A 330 3.26 14.81 -3.32
CA GLN A 330 3.31 13.94 -4.49
C GLN A 330 4.53 14.23 -5.37
N LEU A 331 5.26 13.16 -5.72
CA LEU A 331 6.30 13.14 -6.74
C LEU A 331 5.85 12.33 -7.95
N THR A 332 5.91 12.91 -9.15
CA THR A 332 5.53 12.22 -10.40
C THR A 332 6.76 11.94 -11.25
N LEU A 333 6.94 10.69 -11.65
CA LEU A 333 7.93 10.28 -12.65
C LEU A 333 7.22 9.95 -13.97
N ASN A 334 7.82 10.33 -15.10
CA ASN A 334 7.33 9.98 -16.43
C ASN A 334 8.33 9.06 -17.11
N LEU A 335 7.95 7.80 -17.31
CA LEU A 335 8.86 6.77 -17.84
C LEU A 335 9.11 6.95 -19.35
N TYR A 336 8.29 7.74 -20.05
CA TYR A 336 8.52 8.10 -21.46
C TYR A 336 9.57 9.19 -21.64
N THR A 337 10.16 9.70 -20.55
CA THR A 337 11.29 10.64 -20.61
C THR A 337 12.47 9.98 -21.32
N GLU A 338 13.09 10.71 -22.25
CA GLU A 338 14.25 10.20 -23.00
C GLU A 338 15.45 9.97 -22.08
N ASN A 339 16.22 8.89 -22.31
CA ASN A 339 17.43 8.54 -21.54
C ASN A 339 17.22 8.38 -20.02
N TYR A 340 16.03 7.95 -19.60
CA TYR A 340 15.60 8.00 -18.20
C TYR A 340 15.78 6.69 -17.42
N THR A 341 16.94 6.03 -17.55
CA THR A 341 17.18 4.67 -17.01
C THR A 341 17.04 4.58 -15.48
N THR A 342 17.63 5.52 -14.74
CA THR A 342 17.57 5.56 -13.27
C THR A 342 16.16 5.85 -12.79
N GLY A 343 15.46 6.77 -13.46
CA GLY A 343 14.07 7.09 -13.16
C GLY A 343 13.09 5.95 -13.45
N ILE A 344 13.28 5.21 -14.54
CA ILE A 344 12.51 3.98 -14.81
C ILE A 344 12.73 2.96 -13.69
N THR A 345 13.98 2.73 -13.29
CA THR A 345 14.29 1.78 -12.21
C THR A 345 13.64 2.22 -10.89
N ALA A 346 13.78 3.49 -10.52
CA ALA A 346 13.16 4.03 -9.30
C ALA A 346 11.62 3.94 -9.35
N ALA A 347 11.01 4.26 -10.49
CA ALA A 347 9.56 4.21 -10.66
C ALA A 347 8.95 2.80 -10.55
N LEU A 348 9.72 1.76 -10.85
CA LEU A 348 9.27 0.37 -10.82
C LEU A 348 9.69 -0.37 -9.56
N ALA A 349 10.77 0.05 -8.90
CA ALA A 349 11.35 -0.66 -7.76
C ALA A 349 10.88 -0.12 -6.40
N MET A 350 10.63 1.18 -6.29
CA MET A 350 10.31 1.79 -5.00
C MET A 350 8.87 1.49 -4.54
N ASP A 351 8.69 1.28 -3.24
CA ASP A 351 7.40 1.04 -2.60
C ASP A 351 7.36 1.70 -1.21
N PHE A 352 6.35 1.37 -0.40
CA PHE A 352 6.12 2.01 0.89
C PHE A 352 7.33 1.92 1.82
N PHE A 353 7.55 3.01 2.57
CA PHE A 353 8.66 3.24 3.49
C PHE A 353 10.03 3.47 2.84
N ASP A 354 10.16 3.44 1.51
CA ASP A 354 11.42 3.81 0.88
C ASP A 354 11.72 5.30 1.10
N PRO A 355 12.91 5.65 1.62
CA PRO A 355 13.28 7.03 1.90
C PRO A 355 13.70 7.74 0.61
N VAL A 356 13.21 8.96 0.45
CA VAL A 356 13.47 9.83 -0.70
C VAL A 356 13.93 11.21 -0.24
N SER A 357 14.80 11.83 -1.03
CA SER A 357 15.10 13.25 -0.90
C SER A 357 14.65 13.96 -2.17
N ILE A 358 13.76 14.95 -2.04
CA ILE A 358 13.20 15.68 -3.17
C ILE A 358 13.67 17.12 -3.10
N GLN A 359 14.27 17.61 -4.19
CA GLN A 359 14.71 18.99 -4.34
C GLN A 359 14.06 19.62 -5.57
N THR A 360 13.55 20.84 -5.39
CA THR A 360 13.08 21.69 -6.50
C THR A 360 13.75 23.05 -6.43
N THR A 361 14.35 23.47 -7.54
CA THR A 361 14.92 24.79 -7.71
C THR A 361 13.79 25.83 -7.74
N GLN A 362 13.96 26.91 -6.99
CA GLN A 362 12.98 27.98 -6.86
C GLN A 362 13.53 29.30 -7.42
N PRO A 363 12.65 30.25 -7.80
CA PRO A 363 13.07 31.60 -8.14
C PRO A 363 13.94 32.25 -7.05
N GLY A 364 14.80 33.18 -7.46
CA GLY A 364 15.68 33.90 -6.53
C GLY A 364 16.90 33.10 -6.06
N ASN A 365 17.34 32.09 -6.83
CA ASN A 365 18.45 31.19 -6.48
C ASN A 365 18.23 30.46 -5.15
N THR A 366 16.99 30.08 -4.88
CA THR A 366 16.61 29.29 -3.70
C THR A 366 16.26 27.87 -4.11
N SER A 367 16.12 26.96 -3.15
CA SER A 367 15.59 25.62 -3.40
C SER A 367 14.75 25.16 -2.23
N ILE A 368 13.77 24.31 -2.50
CA ILE A 368 13.05 23.56 -1.49
C ILE A 368 13.65 22.16 -1.50
N THR A 369 14.01 21.64 -0.34
CA THR A 369 14.55 20.29 -0.19
C THR A 369 13.91 19.63 1.02
N LYS A 370 13.39 18.42 0.81
CA LYS A 370 12.79 17.61 1.87
C LYS A 370 13.25 16.17 1.79
N GLN A 371 13.39 15.55 2.96
CA GLN A 371 13.55 14.10 3.09
C GLN A 371 12.24 13.55 3.63
N GLU A 372 11.71 12.57 2.90
CA GLU A 372 10.39 11.99 3.10
C GLU A 372 10.47 10.50 2.80
N GLN A 373 9.35 9.79 2.92
CA GLN A 373 9.21 8.40 2.52
C GLN A 373 8.01 8.23 1.60
N ILE A 374 8.03 7.17 0.81
CA ILE A 374 6.92 6.78 -0.04
C ILE A 374 5.84 6.09 0.81
N PHE A 375 4.58 6.50 0.63
CA PHE A 375 3.41 5.88 1.27
C PHE A 375 2.27 5.60 0.28
N GLY A 376 2.45 5.95 -0.98
CA GLY A 376 1.51 5.61 -2.05
C GLY A 376 2.25 5.45 -3.37
N VAL A 377 1.77 4.52 -4.19
CA VAL A 377 2.28 4.26 -5.54
C VAL A 377 1.07 4.11 -6.46
N ALA A 378 0.99 4.96 -7.48
CA ALA A 378 -0.05 4.90 -8.49
C ALA A 378 0.54 4.90 -9.91
N HIS A 379 0.17 3.92 -10.72
CA HIS A 379 0.61 3.82 -12.12
C HIS A 379 -0.54 4.22 -13.04
N HIS A 380 -0.25 5.08 -14.00
CA HIS A 380 -1.17 5.43 -15.09
C HIS A 380 -0.51 5.07 -16.42
N ILE A 381 -0.99 3.99 -17.04
CA ILE A 381 -0.37 3.38 -18.21
C ILE A 381 -1.34 3.43 -19.39
N THR A 382 -0.84 3.92 -20.52
CA THR A 382 -1.48 3.89 -21.83
C THR A 382 -0.44 3.56 -22.89
N PRO A 383 -0.82 3.19 -24.13
CA PRO A 383 0.13 2.91 -25.20
C PRO A 383 1.11 4.05 -25.54
N GLY A 384 0.80 5.30 -25.13
CA GLY A 384 1.64 6.47 -25.40
C GLY A 384 2.13 7.23 -24.17
N SER A 385 1.85 6.75 -22.95
CA SER A 385 2.26 7.42 -21.71
C SER A 385 2.29 6.45 -20.54
N TRP A 386 3.27 6.64 -19.65
CA TRP A 386 3.34 5.98 -18.37
C TRP A 386 3.88 6.94 -17.33
N THR A 387 3.02 7.35 -16.41
CA THR A 387 3.40 8.11 -15.22
C THR A 387 3.25 7.27 -13.96
N VAL A 388 4.16 7.49 -13.01
CA VAL A 388 4.08 6.94 -11.66
C VAL A 388 4.01 8.08 -10.67
N ASP A 389 2.94 8.12 -9.89
CA ASP A 389 2.72 9.08 -8.82
C ASP A 389 3.06 8.41 -7.48
N PHE A 390 4.09 8.92 -6.82
CA PHE A 390 4.42 8.59 -5.45
C PHE A 390 3.72 9.57 -4.51
N THR A 391 2.93 9.08 -3.56
CA THR A 391 2.51 9.88 -2.41
C THR A 391 3.63 9.84 -1.38
N THR A 392 4.14 10.99 -1.01
CA THR A 392 5.25 11.12 -0.07
C THR A 392 4.82 11.85 1.20
N MET A 393 5.46 11.51 2.32
CA MET A 393 5.26 12.17 3.61
C MET A 393 6.47 11.99 4.50
N GLU A 394 6.59 12.82 5.53
CA GLU A 394 7.55 12.61 6.61
C GLU A 394 7.31 11.26 7.31
N ALA A 395 8.27 10.83 8.13
CA ALA A 395 8.24 9.53 8.77
C ALA A 395 6.95 9.32 9.57
N LEU A 396 6.41 8.10 9.56
CA LEU A 396 5.20 7.74 10.32
C LEU A 396 5.35 8.10 11.81
N ILE A 397 6.52 7.77 12.34
CA ILE A 397 6.92 7.86 13.73
C ILE A 397 8.33 8.44 13.75
N ASP A 398 8.51 9.52 14.50
CA ASP A 398 9.85 10.04 14.76
C ASP A 398 10.55 9.17 15.80
N SER A 399 11.82 8.86 15.54
CA SER A 399 12.69 8.17 16.48
C SER A 399 14.07 8.79 16.53
N PHE A 400 14.73 8.62 17.67
CA PHE A 400 16.12 8.94 17.85
C PHE A 400 16.95 7.80 17.28
N ILE A 401 17.69 8.09 16.23
CA ILE A 401 18.55 7.11 15.55
C ILE A 401 19.99 7.54 15.81
N LEU A 402 20.72 6.69 16.54
CA LEU A 402 22.13 6.93 16.85
C LEU A 402 22.92 7.13 15.54
N ASP A 403 23.82 8.11 15.54
CA ASP A 403 24.66 8.49 14.40
C ASP A 403 23.91 9.01 13.15
N SER A 404 22.61 9.33 13.25
CA SER A 404 21.86 9.98 12.17
C SER A 404 22.01 11.51 12.19
N ALA A 405 22.40 12.10 11.06
CA ALA A 405 22.51 13.56 10.93
C ALA A 405 21.16 14.29 10.96
N LEU A 406 20.05 13.59 10.70
CA LEU A 406 18.69 14.14 10.72
C LEU A 406 17.88 13.68 11.93
N TYR A 407 18.06 12.42 12.34
CA TYR A 407 17.26 11.76 13.37
C TYR A 407 18.04 11.44 14.65
N GLY A 408 19.31 11.85 14.77
CA GLY A 408 20.18 11.60 15.93
C GLY A 408 20.54 12.87 16.71
N ILE A 409 19.74 13.94 16.58
CA ILE A 409 20.05 15.25 17.17
C ILE A 409 19.45 15.30 18.59
N LEU A 410 20.31 15.34 19.62
CA LEU A 410 19.86 15.50 21.01
C LEU A 410 19.03 16.79 21.17
N ASP A 411 18.02 16.74 22.02
CA ASP A 411 17.05 17.81 22.29
C ASP A 411 16.18 18.24 21.09
N THR A 412 16.31 17.58 19.93
CA THR A 412 15.49 17.83 18.72
C THR A 412 14.79 16.56 18.25
N SER A 413 15.52 15.44 18.18
CA SER A 413 14.98 14.15 17.78
C SER A 413 14.23 13.49 18.95
N VAL A 414 13.11 12.85 18.64
CA VAL A 414 12.21 12.26 19.64
C VAL A 414 12.74 10.89 20.04
N LEU A 415 12.93 10.63 21.34
CA LEU A 415 13.12 9.26 21.82
C LEU A 415 11.80 8.50 21.60
N SER A 416 11.74 7.66 20.56
CA SER A 416 10.56 6.85 20.28
C SER A 416 10.34 5.81 21.37
N TYR A 417 9.07 5.43 21.54
CA TYR A 417 8.57 4.39 22.44
C TYR A 417 9.20 3.00 22.21
#